data_AF-A0A7W0FSC1-F1
#
_entry.id   AF-A0A7W0FSC1-F1
#
_cell.length_a   1.000
_cell.length_b   1.000
_cell.length_c   1.000
_cell.angle_alpha   90.00
_cell.angle_beta   90.00
_cell.angle_gamma   90.00
#
_symmetry.space_group_name_H-M   'P 1'
#
loop_
_entity.id
_entity.type
_entity.pdbx_description
1 polymer ?
#
loop_
_entity_poly.entity_id
_entity_poly.type
_entity_poly.pdbx_seq_one_letter_code
_entity_poly.pdbx_strand_id
1 'polypeptide(L)'
;MTELSTAKPSIAKHSSAKPSTSTPTAQPSRPLAVNPGLPSTLLLPSLGVSAPVSNIGLDSSLTLVPPSDYTTVGLWAQGAEPGARSGTAIITGHTVHTGGGALDNLEQMRPGEQIVVERPRRDLLYTVETVRIYSKGTLAEDAAQVFAQDGPGRLAVVTCEDWDGTTYLSNVVVIATNPRALATRS
;
A
#
# COMPACT_ATOMS: atom_id res chain seq x y z
N MET A 1 22.20 66.45 44.21
CA MET A 1 21.45 65.25 43.80
C MET A 1 21.61 64.25 44.94
N THR A 2 20.87 64.33 46.06
CA THR A 2 19.40 64.17 46.21
C THR A 2 19.04 62.76 45.73
N GLU A 3 18.57 61.74 46.48
CA GLU A 3 18.03 61.48 47.84
C GLU A 3 18.26 59.98 48.13
N LEU A 4 18.62 59.53 49.34
CA LEU A 4 17.74 59.05 50.42
C LEU A 4 16.65 58.02 50.02
N SER A 5 16.70 56.85 50.67
CA SER A 5 15.66 56.39 51.62
C SER A 5 15.18 54.94 51.45
N THR A 6 14.81 54.40 52.60
CA THR A 6 14.77 53.01 53.06
C THR A 6 13.38 52.34 53.02
N ALA A 7 13.39 51.06 52.65
CA ALA A 7 12.71 49.88 53.23
C ALA A 7 11.17 49.79 53.51
N LYS A 8 10.66 48.61 53.06
CA LYS A 8 9.71 47.64 53.70
C LYS A 8 8.20 47.71 53.34
N PRO A 9 7.41 46.63 53.57
CA PRO A 9 7.19 45.46 52.70
C PRO A 9 5.72 45.32 52.26
N SER A 10 5.42 44.41 51.32
CA SER A 10 4.07 43.82 51.24
C SER A 10 4.14 42.33 50.95
N ILE A 11 3.57 41.54 51.86
CA ILE A 11 3.36 40.10 51.76
C ILE A 11 2.08 39.87 50.96
N ALA A 12 2.16 39.04 49.93
CA ALA A 12 1.06 38.16 49.57
C ALA A 12 1.63 36.80 49.18
N LYS A 13 1.18 35.78 49.91
CA LYS A 13 1.53 34.36 49.82
C LYS A 13 1.12 33.75 48.46
N HIS A 14 1.42 32.45 48.37
CA HIS A 14 1.03 31.41 47.41
C HIS A 14 2.12 31.13 46.39
N SER A 15 2.56 29.90 46.14
CA SER A 15 2.43 28.61 46.81
C SER A 15 3.48 27.74 46.12
N SER A 16 4.32 27.03 46.87
CA SER A 16 5.25 26.07 46.29
C SER A 16 4.48 24.99 45.54
N ALA A 17 4.74 24.81 44.23
CA ALA A 17 4.31 23.63 43.49
C ALA A 17 5.32 23.30 42.37
N LYS A 18 6.15 22.28 42.68
CA LYS A 18 6.79 21.23 41.88
C LYS A 18 7.20 21.51 40.40
N PRO A 19 8.41 21.08 39.97
CA PRO A 19 8.77 21.12 38.55
C PRO A 19 7.90 20.16 37.74
N SER A 20 7.12 20.72 36.82
CA SER A 20 6.40 19.94 35.80
C SER A 20 7.42 19.47 34.77
N THR A 21 7.72 18.17 34.80
CA THR A 21 8.33 17.44 33.69
C THR A 21 7.45 17.61 32.46
N SER A 22 7.86 18.48 31.53
CA SER A 22 7.29 18.55 30.20
C SER A 22 7.77 17.34 29.41
N THR A 23 7.01 16.26 29.47
CA THR A 23 7.12 15.15 28.52
C THR A 23 6.89 15.73 27.11
N PRO A 24 7.77 15.49 26.13
CA PRO A 24 7.47 15.84 24.75
C PRO A 24 6.31 14.95 24.30
N THR A 25 5.11 15.53 24.26
CA THR A 25 3.96 14.90 23.62
C THR A 25 4.33 14.71 22.15
N ALA A 26 4.56 13.46 21.76
CA ALA A 26 4.68 13.08 20.36
C ALA A 26 3.43 13.58 19.64
N GLN A 27 3.60 14.63 18.84
CA GLN A 27 2.56 15.14 17.98
C GLN A 27 2.23 14.02 16.99
N PRO A 28 0.96 13.62 16.82
CA PRO A 28 0.61 12.67 15.79
C PRO A 28 1.08 13.25 14.45
N SER A 29 1.95 12.52 13.77
CA SER A 29 2.37 12.82 12.41
C SER A 29 1.10 12.88 11.56
N ARG A 30 0.68 14.09 11.21
CA ARG A 30 -0.39 14.31 10.24
C ARG A 30 -0.03 13.51 8.98
N PRO A 31 -0.94 12.65 8.46
CA PRO A 31 -0.68 11.95 7.22
C PRO A 31 -0.24 12.96 6.15
N LEU A 32 0.89 12.70 5.50
CA LEU A 32 1.35 13.53 4.39
C LEU A 32 0.22 13.60 3.34
N ALA A 33 0.04 14.79 2.78
CA ALA A 33 -1.01 15.07 1.81
C ALA A 33 -1.00 14.03 0.68
N VAL A 34 -2.19 13.49 0.38
CA VAL A 34 -2.44 12.60 -0.75
C VAL A 34 -1.92 13.27 -2.02
N ASN A 35 -0.92 12.66 -2.65
CA ASN A 35 -0.41 13.12 -3.93
C ASN A 35 -1.52 12.95 -4.99
N PRO A 36 -2.00 14.02 -5.65
CA PRO A 36 -3.30 14.03 -6.36
C PRO A 36 -3.39 13.16 -7.64
N GLY A 37 -2.42 12.27 -7.90
CA GLY A 37 -2.44 11.29 -8.99
C GLY A 37 -2.19 9.84 -8.58
N LEU A 38 -1.78 9.58 -7.33
CA LEU A 38 -1.46 8.21 -6.91
C LEU A 38 -2.73 7.44 -6.50
N PRO A 39 -2.79 6.12 -6.76
CA PRO A 39 -3.81 5.26 -6.18
C PRO A 39 -3.86 5.39 -4.67
N SER A 40 -5.08 5.53 -4.13
CA SER A 40 -5.31 5.61 -2.69
C SER A 40 -5.68 4.26 -2.09
N THR A 41 -6.45 3.45 -2.82
CA THR A 41 -7.06 2.24 -2.28
C THR A 41 -7.25 1.19 -3.38
N LEU A 42 -6.99 -0.07 -3.04
CA LEU A 42 -7.33 -1.25 -3.82
C LEU A 42 -8.58 -1.88 -3.22
N LEU A 43 -9.62 -2.04 -4.04
CA LEU A 43 -10.83 -2.77 -3.66
C LEU A 43 -10.93 -4.08 -4.44
N LEU A 44 -11.19 -5.17 -3.73
CA LEU A 44 -11.53 -6.48 -4.28
C LEU A 44 -12.91 -6.88 -3.75
N PRO A 45 -14.02 -6.42 -4.38
CA PRO A 45 -15.36 -6.54 -3.82
C PRO A 45 -15.81 -7.98 -3.56
N SER A 46 -15.42 -8.94 -4.42
CA SER A 46 -15.76 -10.36 -4.24
C SER A 46 -15.12 -10.98 -3.00
N LEU A 47 -14.04 -10.37 -2.50
CA LEU A 47 -13.31 -10.80 -1.30
C LEU A 47 -13.60 -9.90 -0.08
N GLY A 48 -14.39 -8.83 -0.24
CA GLY A 48 -14.64 -7.86 0.83
C GLY A 48 -13.40 -7.04 1.24
N VAL A 49 -12.37 -6.96 0.37
CA VAL A 49 -11.12 -6.26 0.66
C VAL A 49 -11.21 -4.79 0.27
N SER A 50 -10.73 -3.93 1.17
CA SER A 50 -10.45 -2.52 0.93
C SER A 50 -9.11 -2.16 1.58
N ALA A 51 -8.05 -2.09 0.78
CA ALA A 51 -6.67 -1.95 1.27
C ALA A 51 -6.06 -0.61 0.83
N PRO A 52 -5.46 0.17 1.74
CA PRO A 52 -4.66 1.34 1.37
C PRO A 52 -3.51 0.95 0.44
N VAL A 53 -3.19 1.82 -0.51
CA VAL A 53 -2.07 1.62 -1.45
C VAL A 53 -0.92 2.54 -1.06
N SER A 54 0.28 1.98 -0.93
CA SER A 54 1.53 2.71 -0.75
C SER A 54 2.46 2.49 -1.95
N ASN A 55 3.20 3.52 -2.35
CA ASN A 55 4.25 3.33 -3.34
C ASN A 55 5.44 2.61 -2.71
N ILE A 56 5.92 1.57 -3.39
CA ILE A 56 7.10 0.81 -3.04
C ILE A 56 8.05 0.71 -4.24
N GLY A 57 9.29 0.37 -3.97
CA GLY A 57 10.31 0.13 -4.98
C GLY A 57 11.03 -1.19 -4.74
N LEU A 58 11.90 -1.54 -5.69
CA LEU A 58 12.81 -2.66 -5.52
C LEU A 58 13.84 -2.34 -4.44
N ASP A 59 14.15 -3.32 -3.60
CA ASP A 59 15.26 -3.26 -2.67
C ASP A 59 16.62 -3.51 -3.37
N SER A 60 17.70 -3.56 -2.59
CA SER A 60 19.05 -3.84 -3.10
C SER A 60 19.19 -5.22 -3.76
N SER A 61 18.28 -6.14 -3.46
CA SER A 61 18.24 -7.51 -4.00
C SER A 61 17.29 -7.63 -5.19
N LEU A 62 16.82 -6.50 -5.75
CA LEU A 62 15.83 -6.46 -6.83
C LEU A 62 14.50 -7.12 -6.46
N THR A 63 14.16 -7.12 -5.18
CA THR A 63 12.91 -7.68 -4.66
C THR A 63 11.91 -6.58 -4.40
N LEU A 64 10.66 -6.80 -4.83
CA LEU A 64 9.55 -5.91 -4.53
C LEU A 64 8.92 -6.32 -3.20
N VAL A 65 9.32 -5.66 -2.11
CA VAL A 65 8.87 -5.98 -0.76
C VAL A 65 7.57 -5.23 -0.44
N PRO A 66 6.46 -5.91 -0.06
CA PRO A 66 5.25 -5.24 0.37
C PRO A 66 5.46 -4.37 1.63
N PRO A 67 4.55 -3.41 1.91
CA PRO A 67 4.58 -2.64 3.16
C PRO A 67 4.54 -3.52 4.41
N SER A 68 5.22 -3.12 5.48
CA SER A 68 5.28 -3.89 6.73
C SER A 68 3.93 -4.04 7.43
N ASP A 69 3.00 -3.11 7.19
CA ASP A 69 1.60 -3.27 7.59
C ASP A 69 0.91 -4.21 6.61
N TYR A 70 0.57 -5.41 7.07
CA TYR A 70 -0.04 -6.46 6.27
C TYR A 70 -1.45 -6.10 5.74
N THR A 71 -2.08 -5.04 6.26
CA THR A 71 -3.35 -4.52 5.75
C THR A 71 -3.20 -3.51 4.60
N THR A 72 -1.96 -3.10 4.31
CA THR A 72 -1.60 -2.16 3.24
C THR A 72 -0.95 -2.91 2.08
N VAL A 73 -1.29 -2.52 0.85
CA VAL A 73 -0.66 -3.07 -0.36
C VAL A 73 0.34 -2.08 -0.97
N GLY A 74 1.36 -2.61 -1.63
CA GLY A 74 2.41 -1.85 -2.28
C GLY A 74 2.24 -1.81 -3.80
N LEU A 75 2.20 -0.61 -4.39
CA LEU A 75 2.31 -0.38 -5.82
C LEU A 75 3.79 -0.18 -6.21
N TRP A 76 4.27 -0.92 -7.21
CA TRP A 76 5.61 -0.69 -7.76
C TRP A 76 5.67 0.63 -8.53
N ALA A 77 6.32 1.63 -7.95
CA ALA A 77 6.29 3.00 -8.48
C ALA A 77 7.21 3.23 -9.70
N GLN A 78 8.18 2.35 -9.95
CA GLN A 78 9.07 2.44 -11.11
C GLN A 78 8.56 1.69 -12.35
N GLY A 79 7.42 0.98 -12.24
CA GLY A 79 6.77 0.29 -13.34
C GLY A 79 5.68 1.10 -14.02
N ALA A 80 4.87 0.44 -14.84
CA ALA A 80 3.70 1.01 -15.46
C ALA A 80 2.69 1.43 -14.39
N GLU A 81 2.13 2.63 -14.55
CA GLU A 81 1.09 3.11 -13.65
C GLU A 81 -0.23 2.37 -13.87
N PRO A 82 -1.08 2.20 -12.84
CA PRO A 82 -2.44 1.73 -13.03
C PRO A 82 -3.17 2.58 -14.08
N GLY A 83 -3.70 1.91 -15.10
CA GLY A 83 -4.44 2.52 -16.21
C GLY A 83 -3.55 2.94 -17.38
N ALA A 84 -2.23 2.69 -17.32
CA ALA A 84 -1.35 2.86 -18.46
C ALA A 84 -1.83 2.02 -19.65
N ARG A 85 -1.61 2.53 -20.87
CA ARG A 85 -1.96 1.81 -22.10
C ARG A 85 -1.00 0.67 -22.43
N SER A 86 0.19 0.71 -21.85
CA SER A 86 1.25 -0.27 -22.05
C SER A 86 1.86 -0.68 -20.72
N GLY A 87 2.27 -1.95 -20.65
CA GLY A 87 2.95 -2.52 -19.49
C GLY A 87 2.02 -2.95 -18.36
N THR A 88 2.64 -3.55 -17.34
CA THR A 88 1.94 -4.14 -16.19
C THR A 88 2.13 -3.28 -14.96
N ALA A 89 1.04 -2.73 -14.44
CA ALA A 89 1.03 -2.18 -13.10
C ALA A 89 1.05 -3.32 -12.09
N ILE A 90 1.94 -3.28 -11.10
CA ILE A 90 2.13 -4.36 -10.13
C ILE A 90 1.77 -3.88 -8.74
N ILE A 91 0.80 -4.53 -8.12
CA ILE A 91 0.44 -4.36 -6.72
C ILE A 91 0.74 -5.65 -5.97
N THR A 92 1.41 -5.56 -4.83
CA THR A 92 1.74 -6.71 -3.98
C THR A 92 1.37 -6.46 -2.52
N GLY A 93 1.04 -7.52 -1.79
CA GLY A 93 0.65 -7.46 -0.38
C GLY A 93 1.09 -8.72 0.36
N HIS A 94 1.07 -8.67 1.68
CA HIS A 94 1.36 -9.85 2.50
C HIS A 94 0.14 -10.76 2.61
N THR A 95 0.41 -12.07 2.59
CA THR A 95 -0.45 -13.09 3.19
C THR A 95 0.07 -13.41 4.59
N VAL A 96 -0.84 -13.55 5.54
CA VAL A 96 -0.56 -13.91 6.93
C VAL A 96 -1.19 -15.27 7.21
N HIS A 97 -0.39 -16.28 7.54
CA HIS A 97 -0.88 -17.65 7.72
C HIS A 97 -1.85 -17.81 8.91
N THR A 98 -1.89 -16.83 9.82
CA THR A 98 -2.86 -16.74 10.91
C THR A 98 -4.06 -15.83 10.60
N GLY A 99 -4.12 -15.30 9.38
CA GLY A 99 -5.10 -14.31 8.94
C GLY A 99 -4.74 -12.87 9.28
N GLY A 100 -5.41 -11.94 8.60
CA GLY A 100 -5.37 -10.49 8.81
C GLY A 100 -4.70 -9.72 7.69
N GLY A 101 -4.01 -10.40 6.76
CA GLY A 101 -3.42 -9.78 5.58
C GLY A 101 -4.49 -9.35 4.58
N ALA A 102 -4.24 -8.23 3.91
CA ALA A 102 -5.18 -7.67 2.92
C ALA A 102 -5.45 -8.63 1.75
N LEU A 103 -4.48 -9.48 1.41
CA LEU A 103 -4.55 -10.36 0.25
C LEU A 103 -4.63 -11.85 0.61
N ASP A 104 -4.92 -12.20 1.87
CA ASP A 104 -4.92 -13.58 2.37
C ASP A 104 -5.77 -14.58 1.56
N ASN A 105 -6.76 -14.09 0.80
CA ASN A 105 -7.72 -14.92 0.06
C ASN A 105 -7.70 -14.59 -1.45
N LEU A 106 -6.59 -14.04 -1.96
CA LEU A 106 -6.51 -13.58 -3.35
C LEU A 106 -6.78 -14.70 -4.37
N GLU A 107 -6.45 -15.94 -4.03
CA GLU A 107 -6.69 -17.17 -4.81
C GLU A 107 -8.18 -17.46 -5.04
N GLN A 108 -9.06 -16.90 -4.22
CA GLN A 108 -10.50 -17.13 -4.32
C GLN A 108 -11.18 -16.23 -5.36
N MET A 109 -10.46 -15.24 -5.90
CA MET A 109 -10.93 -14.44 -7.02
C MET A 109 -11.21 -15.32 -8.24
N ARG A 110 -12.10 -14.86 -9.12
CA ARG A 110 -12.42 -15.56 -10.38
C ARG A 110 -12.38 -14.65 -11.59
N PRO A 111 -12.07 -15.19 -12.79
CA PRO A 111 -12.25 -14.47 -14.05
C PRO A 111 -13.64 -13.84 -14.16
N GLY A 112 -13.68 -12.58 -14.62
CA GLY A 112 -14.91 -11.78 -14.69
C GLY A 112 -15.20 -10.94 -13.45
N GLU A 113 -14.59 -11.22 -12.30
CA GLU A 113 -14.75 -10.39 -11.10
C GLU A 113 -14.03 -9.03 -11.26
N GLN A 114 -14.46 -8.04 -10.48
CA GLN A 114 -13.93 -6.69 -10.59
C GLN A 114 -12.79 -6.43 -9.60
N ILE A 115 -11.80 -5.66 -10.06
CA ILE A 115 -10.81 -5.01 -9.21
C ILE A 115 -10.96 -3.50 -9.42
N VAL A 116 -11.02 -2.74 -8.33
CA VAL A 116 -11.08 -1.28 -8.39
C VAL A 116 -9.81 -0.71 -7.79
N VAL A 117 -9.16 0.18 -8.53
CA VAL A 117 -8.06 1.00 -8.02
C VAL A 117 -8.57 2.42 -7.91
N GLU A 118 -8.87 2.85 -6.70
CA GLU A 118 -9.36 4.20 -6.41
C GLU A 118 -8.25 5.23 -6.65
N ARG A 119 -8.62 6.36 -7.26
CA ARG A 119 -7.72 7.49 -7.50
C ARG A 119 -8.46 8.80 -7.29
N PRO A 120 -7.77 9.90 -6.95
CA PRO A 120 -8.40 11.18 -6.61
C PRO A 120 -9.40 11.73 -7.64
N ARG A 121 -9.23 11.40 -8.93
CA ARG A 121 -10.11 11.89 -10.00
C ARG A 121 -11.17 10.88 -10.41
N ARG A 122 -10.75 9.63 -10.63
CA ARG A 122 -11.60 8.59 -11.19
C ARG A 122 -10.97 7.22 -10.95
N ASP A 123 -11.81 6.35 -10.41
CA ASP A 123 -11.49 4.95 -10.21
C ASP A 123 -11.18 4.24 -11.52
N LEU A 124 -10.22 3.34 -11.43
CA LEU A 124 -9.95 2.38 -12.50
C LEU A 124 -10.70 1.10 -12.20
N LEU A 125 -11.53 0.70 -13.15
CA LEU A 125 -12.18 -0.60 -13.12
C LEU A 125 -11.37 -1.56 -13.99
N TYR A 126 -11.00 -2.68 -13.39
CA TYR A 126 -10.40 -3.82 -14.06
C TYR A 126 -11.33 -5.03 -13.94
N THR A 127 -11.23 -5.90 -14.93
CA THR A 127 -11.88 -7.22 -14.92
C THR A 127 -10.79 -8.27 -14.83
N VAL A 128 -10.91 -9.18 -13.86
CA VAL A 128 -10.00 -10.30 -13.71
C VAL A 128 -10.07 -11.17 -14.97
N GLU A 129 -8.91 -11.42 -15.56
CA GLU A 129 -8.77 -12.33 -16.69
C GLU A 129 -8.31 -13.71 -16.23
N THR A 130 -7.31 -13.74 -15.35
CA THR A 130 -6.75 -14.98 -14.84
C THR A 130 -6.38 -14.87 -13.38
N VAL A 131 -6.53 -15.98 -12.68
CA VAL A 131 -6.01 -16.22 -11.33
C VAL A 131 -5.16 -17.47 -11.43
N ARG A 132 -3.89 -17.39 -11.06
CA ARG A 132 -2.93 -18.48 -11.17
C ARG A 132 -2.08 -18.58 -9.92
N ILE A 133 -1.85 -19.81 -9.47
CA ILE A 133 -0.90 -20.11 -8.41
C ILE A 133 0.38 -20.61 -9.07
N TYR A 134 1.48 -19.94 -8.77
CA TYR A 134 2.81 -20.28 -9.25
C TYR A 134 3.66 -20.77 -8.09
N SER A 135 4.38 -21.87 -8.26
CA SER A 135 5.52 -22.14 -7.39
C SER A 135 6.53 -20.99 -7.53
N LYS A 136 7.39 -20.77 -6.52
CA LYS A 136 8.45 -19.74 -6.62
C LYS A 136 9.34 -19.90 -7.86
N GLY A 137 9.68 -21.14 -8.23
CA GLY A 137 10.49 -21.43 -9.42
C GLY A 137 9.77 -21.07 -10.71
N THR A 138 8.52 -21.53 -10.86
CA THR A 138 7.71 -21.25 -12.06
C THR A 138 7.42 -19.76 -12.22
N LEU A 139 7.17 -19.03 -11.12
CA LEU A 139 7.00 -17.58 -11.21
C LEU A 139 8.28 -16.89 -11.68
N ALA A 140 9.45 -17.35 -11.25
CA ALA A 140 10.72 -16.78 -11.69
C ALA A 140 10.96 -17.01 -13.19
N GLU A 141 10.59 -18.18 -13.72
CA GLU A 141 10.65 -18.50 -15.14
C GLU A 141 9.70 -17.60 -15.96
N ASP A 142 8.46 -17.41 -15.47
CA ASP A 142 7.43 -16.63 -16.15
C ASP A 142 7.47 -15.13 -15.84
N ALA A 143 8.36 -14.67 -14.96
CA ALA A 143 8.41 -13.31 -14.44
C ALA A 143 8.47 -12.25 -15.55
N ALA A 144 9.26 -12.50 -16.60
CA ALA A 144 9.38 -11.60 -17.75
C ALA A 144 8.04 -11.41 -18.46
N GLN A 145 7.21 -12.46 -18.56
CA GLN A 145 5.89 -12.38 -19.15
C GLN A 145 4.86 -11.82 -18.18
N VAL A 146 4.89 -12.18 -16.89
CA VAL A 146 3.89 -11.74 -15.90
C VAL A 146 4.07 -10.26 -15.58
N PHE A 147 5.32 -9.80 -15.44
CA PHE A 147 5.68 -8.45 -15.02
C PHE A 147 6.14 -7.55 -16.18
N ALA A 148 5.88 -7.96 -17.42
CA ALA A 148 6.29 -7.24 -18.62
C ALA A 148 5.88 -5.76 -18.56
N GLN A 149 6.80 -4.86 -18.90
CA GLN A 149 6.58 -3.41 -18.91
C GLN A 149 6.23 -2.88 -20.30
N ASP A 150 6.17 -3.76 -21.29
CA ASP A 150 5.69 -3.57 -22.65
C ASP A 150 4.36 -4.33 -22.88
N GLY A 151 3.84 -4.29 -24.10
CA GLY A 151 2.57 -4.92 -24.46
C GLY A 151 1.34 -4.18 -23.91
N PRO A 152 0.14 -4.77 -24.01
CA PRO A 152 -1.10 -4.12 -23.57
C PRO A 152 -1.13 -3.83 -22.07
N GLY A 153 -1.70 -2.67 -21.72
CA GLY A 153 -1.89 -2.24 -20.35
C GLY A 153 -2.73 -3.21 -19.51
N ARG A 154 -2.16 -3.68 -18.39
CA ARG A 154 -2.81 -4.61 -17.45
C ARG A 154 -2.40 -4.34 -16.00
N LEU A 155 -3.12 -4.95 -15.07
CA LEU A 155 -2.84 -4.95 -13.64
C LEU A 155 -2.47 -6.38 -13.21
N ALA A 156 -1.41 -6.52 -12.42
CA ALA A 156 -1.06 -7.73 -11.69
C ALA A 156 -1.20 -7.46 -10.19
N VAL A 157 -2.01 -8.26 -9.50
CA VAL A 157 -2.06 -8.31 -8.03
C VAL A 157 -1.40 -9.60 -7.57
N VAL A 158 -0.43 -9.51 -6.67
CA VAL A 158 0.44 -10.62 -6.29
C VAL A 158 0.50 -10.78 -4.78
N THR A 159 0.47 -12.02 -4.29
CA THR A 159 0.77 -12.32 -2.90
C THR A 159 1.34 -13.74 -2.74
N CYS A 160 1.86 -14.04 -1.55
CA CYS A 160 2.35 -15.37 -1.20
C CYS A 160 1.19 -16.32 -0.88
N GLU A 161 1.38 -17.62 -1.10
CA GLU A 161 0.38 -18.66 -0.84
C GLU A 161 1.08 -19.96 -0.42
N ASP A 162 0.32 -20.95 0.03
CA ASP A 162 0.78 -22.32 0.29
C ASP A 162 1.82 -22.37 1.43
N TRP A 163 1.34 -22.10 2.64
CA TRP A 163 2.14 -22.15 3.87
C TRP A 163 2.37 -23.59 4.33
N ASP A 164 3.64 -24.00 4.44
CA ASP A 164 4.01 -25.36 4.84
C ASP A 164 4.29 -25.53 6.34
N GLY A 165 4.09 -24.48 7.14
CA GLY A 165 4.49 -24.43 8.55
C GLY A 165 5.76 -23.62 8.81
N THR A 166 6.54 -23.30 7.77
CA THR A 166 7.81 -22.57 7.87
C THR A 166 7.96 -21.47 6.82
N THR A 167 7.49 -21.69 5.60
CA THR A 167 7.56 -20.71 4.51
C THR A 167 6.36 -20.84 3.57
N TYR A 168 6.12 -19.78 2.79
CA TYR A 168 5.20 -19.84 1.66
C TYR A 168 5.92 -20.44 0.46
N LEU A 169 5.32 -21.44 -0.17
CA LEU A 169 5.92 -22.17 -1.29
C LEU A 169 5.54 -21.58 -2.65
N SER A 170 4.46 -20.81 -2.69
CA SER A 170 3.83 -20.36 -3.92
C SER A 170 3.48 -18.87 -3.87
N ASN A 171 3.07 -18.33 -5.02
CA ASN A 171 2.47 -17.01 -5.15
C ASN A 171 1.17 -17.11 -5.94
N VAL A 172 0.16 -16.38 -5.50
CA VAL A 172 -1.03 -16.12 -6.30
C VAL A 172 -0.75 -14.88 -7.15
N VAL A 173 -1.06 -14.98 -8.43
CA VAL A 173 -1.02 -13.87 -9.37
C VAL A 173 -2.38 -13.73 -10.04
N VAL A 174 -3.00 -12.58 -9.83
CA VAL A 174 -4.23 -12.17 -10.51
C VAL A 174 -3.86 -11.18 -11.59
N ILE A 175 -4.16 -11.52 -12.85
CA ILE A 175 -4.05 -10.59 -13.98
C ILE A 175 -5.44 -10.06 -14.32
N ALA A 176 -5.54 -8.74 -14.45
CA ALA A 176 -6.77 -8.06 -14.80
C ALA A 176 -6.51 -6.96 -15.84
N THR A 177 -7.48 -6.73 -16.73
CA THR A 177 -7.38 -5.69 -17.76
C THR A 177 -8.47 -4.65 -17.60
N ASN A 178 -8.18 -3.44 -18.08
CA ASN A 178 -9.17 -2.38 -18.13
C ASN A 178 -9.88 -2.44 -19.49
N PRO A 179 -11.15 -2.85 -19.56
CA PRO A 179 -11.86 -3.01 -20.83
C PRO A 179 -11.96 -1.71 -21.64
N ARG A 180 -11.89 -0.54 -20.99
CA ARG A 180 -11.89 0.76 -21.70
C ARG A 180 -10.52 1.12 -22.29
N ALA A 181 -9.43 0.60 -21.74
CA ALA A 181 -8.10 0.77 -22.33
C ALA A 181 -7.95 -0.04 -23.63
N LEU A 182 -8.62 -1.20 -23.71
CA LEU A 182 -8.63 -2.06 -24.90
C LEU A 182 -9.46 -1.47 -26.06
N ALA A 183 -10.51 -0.71 -25.76
CA ALA A 183 -11.46 -0.18 -26.75
C ALA A 183 -10.96 1.01 -27.59
N THR A 184 -9.76 1.55 -27.32
CA THR A 184 -9.22 2.73 -28.06
C THR A 184 -8.34 2.33 -29.25
N ARG A 185 -8.37 1.07 -29.68
CA ARG A 185 -7.79 0.62 -30.95
C ARG A 185 -8.82 0.85 -32.06
N SER A 186 -8.69 1.95 -32.79
CA SER A 186 -9.37 2.20 -34.08
C SER A 186 -8.31 2.45 -35.14
#